data_AF-A0A2D0KHV4-F1
#
_entry.id   AF-A0A2D0KHV4-F1
#
_cell.length_a   1.000
_cell.length_b   1.000
_cell.length_c   1.000
_cell.angle_alpha   90.00
_cell.angle_beta   90.00
_cell.angle_gamma   90.00
#
_symmetry.space_group_name_H-M   'P 1'
#
loop_
_entity.id
_entity.type
_entity.pdbx_description
1 polymer ?
#
loop_
_entity_poly.entity_id
_entity_poly.type
_entity_poly.pdbx_seq_one_letter_code
_entity_poly.pdbx_strand_id
1 'polypeptide(L)' 'MGGIGGRMTNTNNDDEILQIPRYLLHELVAEYDSMVRQYKETYKGYVDITGSRWNLELELYMKPLNESKKILGWEINDE' A
#
# COMPACT_ATOMS: atom_id res chain seq x y z
N MET A 1 -44.38 -33.53 5.99
CA MET A 1 -44.42 -32.05 6.02
C MET A 1 -44.03 -31.64 7.43
N GLY A 2 -43.08 -30.78 7.75
CA GLY A 2 -42.00 -30.04 7.10
C GLY A 2 -41.10 -29.60 8.28
N GLY A 3 -39.94 -28.98 8.15
CA GLY A 3 -39.07 -28.60 7.07
C GLY A 3 -37.74 -28.29 7.77
N ILE A 4 -36.63 -28.68 7.16
CA ILE A 4 -35.28 -28.38 7.67
C ILE A 4 -35.05 -26.88 7.46
N GLY A 5 -35.33 -26.08 8.49
CA GLY A 5 -35.00 -24.66 8.54
C GLY A 5 -33.52 -24.50 8.86
N GLY A 6 -32.67 -24.75 7.87
CA GLY A 6 -31.24 -24.49 7.96
C GLY A 6 -30.99 -23.04 8.37
N ARG A 7 -30.31 -22.87 9.51
CA ARG A 7 -29.75 -21.60 9.95
C ARG A 7 -28.75 -21.15 8.89
N MET A 8 -29.16 -20.26 7.99
CA MET A 8 -28.23 -19.58 7.08
C MET A 8 -27.34 -18.69 7.94
N THR A 9 -26.17 -19.20 8.34
CA THR A 9 -25.08 -18.38 8.84
C THR A 9 -24.55 -17.58 7.65
N ASN A 10 -25.04 -16.36 7.49
CA ASN A 10 -24.45 -15.38 6.58
C ASN A 10 -23.13 -14.89 7.22
N THR A 11 -22.07 -15.67 7.06
CA THR A 11 -20.73 -15.38 7.61
C THR A 11 -19.67 -15.11 6.53
N ASN A 12 -20.08 -14.81 5.29
CA ASN A 12 -19.12 -14.67 4.18
C ASN A 12 -19.05 -13.26 3.55
N ASN A 13 -19.93 -12.31 3.92
CA ASN A 13 -19.98 -11.00 3.27
C ASN A 13 -18.98 -9.97 3.82
N ASP A 14 -18.65 -10.03 5.11
CA ASP A 14 -17.81 -8.98 5.73
C ASP A 14 -16.36 -9.08 5.26
N ASP A 15 -15.86 -10.29 4.94
CA ASP A 15 -14.52 -10.51 4.42
C ASP A 15 -14.38 -10.12 2.94
N GLU A 16 -15.39 -10.34 2.10
CA GLU A 16 -15.39 -9.89 0.69
C GLU A 16 -15.47 -8.37 0.58
N ILE A 17 -16.27 -7.71 1.44
CA ILE A 17 -16.39 -6.24 1.45
C ILE A 17 -15.06 -5.59 1.81
N LEU A 18 -14.25 -6.20 2.68
CA LEU A 18 -12.92 -5.69 3.05
C LEU A 18 -11.82 -6.06 2.05
N GLN A 19 -12.03 -7.03 1.17
CA GLN A 19 -11.07 -7.39 0.12
C GLN A 19 -10.96 -6.33 -0.98
N ILE A 20 -12.08 -5.71 -1.39
CA ILE A 20 -12.08 -4.67 -2.45
C ILE A 20 -11.25 -3.44 -2.03
N PRO A 21 -11.44 -2.84 -0.83
CA PRO A 21 -10.59 -1.76 -0.35
C PRO A 21 -9.11 -2.15 -0.26
N ARG A 22 -8.81 -3.38 0.16
CA ARG A 22 -7.42 -3.85 0.28
C ARG A 22 -6.73 -3.97 -1.07
N TYR A 23 -7.43 -4.48 -2.09
CA TYR A 23 -6.91 -4.59 -3.45
C TYR A 23 -6.61 -3.20 -4.06
N LEU A 24 -7.54 -2.25 -3.93
CA LEU A 24 -7.34 -0.87 -4.42
C LEU A 24 -6.18 -0.16 -3.72
N LEU A 25 -6.02 -0.38 -2.42
CA LEU A 25 -4.86 0.13 -1.68
C LEU A 25 -3.56 -0.50 -2.19
N HIS A 26 -3.60 -1.74 -2.66
CA HIS A 26 -2.43 -2.47 -3.15
C HIS A 26 -1.97 -1.95 -4.51
N GLU A 27 -2.93 -1.67 -5.40
CA GLU A 27 -2.65 -0.99 -6.66
C GLU A 27 -2.09 0.41 -6.42
N LEU A 28 -2.69 1.18 -5.50
CA LEU A 28 -2.25 2.54 -5.19
C LEU A 28 -0.81 2.56 -4.65
N VAL A 29 -0.47 1.66 -3.73
CA VAL A 29 0.90 1.57 -3.21
C VAL A 29 1.89 1.12 -4.28
N ALA A 30 1.50 0.20 -5.16
CA ALA A 30 2.36 -0.23 -6.26
C ALA A 30 2.64 0.91 -7.27
N GLU A 31 1.61 1.70 -7.60
CA GLU A 31 1.76 2.88 -8.45
C GLU A 31 2.67 3.93 -7.78
N TYR A 32 2.48 4.16 -6.48
CA TYR A 32 3.31 5.09 -5.72
C TYR A 32 4.77 4.62 -5.61
N ASP A 33 5.01 3.32 -5.39
CA ASP A 33 6.36 2.72 -5.42
C ASP A 33 7.02 2.91 -6.79
N SER A 34 6.25 2.77 -7.88
CA SER A 34 6.73 3.03 -9.24
C SER A 34 7.17 4.49 -9.44
N MET A 35 6.37 5.44 -8.96
CA MET A 35 6.73 6.87 -9.00
C MET A 35 8.00 7.17 -8.20
N VAL A 36 8.14 6.59 -7.00
CA VAL A 36 9.36 6.75 -6.17
C VAL A 36 10.59 6.19 -6.91
N ARG A 37 10.47 5.04 -7.58
CA ARG A 37 11.57 4.48 -8.39
C ARG A 37 11.93 5.39 -9.56
N GLN A 38 10.94 5.92 -10.28
CA GLN A 38 11.19 6.86 -11.38
C GLN A 38 11.86 8.15 -10.89
N TYR A 39 11.44 8.67 -9.73
CA TYR A 39 12.04 9.85 -9.12
C TYR A 39 13.52 9.59 -8.77
N LYS A 40 13.82 8.46 -8.12
CA LYS A 40 15.19 8.05 -7.80
C LYS A 40 16.08 7.94 -9.03
N GLU A 41 15.59 7.36 -10.11
CA GLU A 41 16.39 7.23 -11.35
C GLU A 41 16.54 8.57 -12.09
N THR A 42 15.50 9.40 -12.12
CA THR A 42 15.54 10.72 -12.79
C THR A 42 16.53 11.66 -12.11
N TYR A 43 16.59 11.65 -10.77
CA TYR A 43 17.44 12.52 -9.97
C TYR A 43 18.61 11.77 -9.33
N LYS A 44 19.04 10.67 -9.97
CA LYS A 44 20.16 9.83 -9.53
C LYS A 44 21.42 10.65 -9.31
N GLY A 45 22.15 10.37 -8.23
CA GLY A 45 23.30 11.14 -7.80
C GLY A 45 22.95 12.43 -7.04
N TYR A 46 21.79 13.04 -7.27
CA TYR A 46 21.31 14.15 -6.43
C TYR A 46 20.54 13.67 -5.21
N VAL A 47 19.69 12.65 -5.37
CA VAL A 47 18.94 12.02 -4.27
C VAL A 47 19.86 11.35 -3.25
N ASP A 48 21.05 10.94 -3.68
CA ASP A 48 22.08 10.30 -2.84
C ASP A 48 22.84 11.32 -1.97
N ILE A 49 22.75 12.61 -2.31
CA ILE A 49 23.35 13.69 -1.52
C ILE A 49 22.38 14.05 -0.40
N THR A 50 22.71 13.64 0.82
CA THR A 50 21.94 13.97 2.02
C THR A 50 21.73 15.48 2.15
N GLY A 51 20.48 15.91 2.35
CA GLY A 51 20.12 17.32 2.50
C GLY A 51 20.05 18.09 1.19
N SER A 52 20.27 17.45 0.04
CA SER A 52 19.93 18.06 -1.25
C SER A 52 18.41 18.26 -1.34
N ARG A 53 17.98 19.21 -2.18
CA ARG A 53 16.55 19.43 -2.45
C ARG A 53 15.83 18.13 -2.85
N TRP A 54 16.44 17.35 -3.74
CA TRP A 54 15.86 16.11 -4.27
C TRP A 54 15.84 14.98 -3.24
N ASN A 55 16.84 14.92 -2.35
CA ASN A 55 16.85 14.01 -1.22
C ASN A 55 15.72 14.33 -0.22
N LEU A 56 15.54 15.60 0.13
CA LEU A 56 14.48 16.04 1.04
C LEU A 56 13.08 15.84 0.44
N GLU A 57 12.90 16.14 -0.84
CA GLU A 57 11.65 15.87 -1.55
C GLU A 57 11.35 14.36 -1.61
N LEU A 58 12.35 13.51 -1.85
CA LEU A 58 12.20 12.06 -1.81
C LEU A 58 11.77 11.56 -0.43
N GLU A 59 12.36 12.08 0.66
CA GLU A 59 11.96 11.72 2.03
C GLU A 59 10.49 12.09 2.32
N LEU A 60 10.02 13.23 1.81
CA LEU A 60 8.62 13.65 1.94
C LEU A 60 7.65 12.69 1.23
N TYR A 61 8.07 12.07 0.13
CA TYR A 61 7.27 11.03 -0.55
C TYR A 61 7.35 9.68 0.16
N MET A 62 8.55 9.27 0.62
CA MET A 62 8.73 7.96 1.27
C MET A 62 8.03 7.85 2.62
N LYS A 63 7.92 8.95 3.39
CA LYS A 63 7.29 8.95 4.71
C LYS A 63 5.81 8.48 4.71
N PRO A 64 4.89 9.10 3.96
CA PRO A 64 3.49 8.67 3.92
C PRO A 64 3.31 7.28 3.29
N LEU A 65 4.17 6.90 2.33
CA LEU A 65 4.18 5.56 1.74
C LEU A 65 4.52 4.49 2.78
N ASN A 66 5.58 4.71 3.56
CA ASN A 66 5.99 3.80 4.63
C ASN A 66 4.95 3.69 5.74
N GLU A 67 4.29 4.80 6.09
CA GLU A 67 3.19 4.80 7.05
C GLU A 67 1.99 4.01 6.52
N SER A 68 1.64 4.19 5.25
CA SER A 68 0.56 3.43 4.60
C SER A 68 0.86 1.94 4.55
N LYS A 69 2.08 1.55 4.18
CA LYS A 69 2.55 0.15 4.19
C LYS A 69 2.42 -0.48 5.59
N LYS A 70 2.79 0.26 6.65
CA LYS A 70 2.62 -0.18 8.05
C LYS A 70 1.16 -0.40 8.43
N ILE A 71 0.27 0.54 8.10
CA ILE A 71 -1.18 0.41 8.38
C ILE A 71 -1.76 -0.82 7.69
N LEU A 72 -1.27 -1.13 6.49
CA LEU A 72 -1.71 -2.26 5.68
C LEU A 72 -1.05 -3.59 6.07
N GLY A 73 -0.11 -3.58 7.02
CA GLY A 73 0.66 -4.76 7.41
C GLY A 73 1.57 -5.29 6.31
N TRP A 74 1.93 -4.45 5.35
CA TRP A 74 2.88 -4.78 4.29
C TRP A 74 4.27 -4.51 4.82
N GLU A 75 5.00 -5.59 5.12
CA GLU A 75 6.39 -5.48 5.51
C GLU A 75 7.16 -4.63 4.50
N ILE A 76 7.82 -3.60 5.02
CA ILE A 76 8.74 -2.76 4.24
C ILE A 76 9.97 -3.63 4.00
N ASN A 77 9.93 -4.48 2.99
CA ASN A 77 11.12 -5.16 2.50
C ASN A 77 11.92 -4.15 1.67
N ASP A 78 12.71 -3.33 2.38
CA ASP A 78 13.86 -2.63 1.80
C ASP A 78 14.99 -3.66 1.65
N GLU A 79 14.98 -4.42 0.55
CA GLU A 79 16.19 -5.07 0.00
C GLU A 79 16.79 -4.20 -1.12
#